data_AF-A0A538S707-F1
#
_entry.id   AF-A0A538S707-F1
#
_cell.length_a   1.000
_cell.length_b   1.000
_cell.length_c   1.000
_cell.angle_alpha   90.00
_cell.angle_beta   90.00
_cell.angle_gamma   90.00
#
_symmetry.space_group_name_H-M   'P 1'
#
loop_
_entity.id
_entity.type
_entity.pdbx_description
1 polymer ?
#
loop_
_entity_poly.entity_id
_entity_poly.type
_entity_poly.pdbx_seq_one_letter_code
_entity_poly.pdbx_strand_id
1 'polypeptide(L)'
;MRAFGPHDGFQARDGVAEVDEVHCDEVLNQLSEYVDEEARAELCRAIEAHLARCRGCKIEVDTVRKTIMIYRIDGPSEAPVHVSAALESALAREYQRSSIEKRTD
;
A
#
# COMPACT_ATOMS: atom_id res chain seq x y z
N MET A 1 -27.34 3.81 7.45
CA MET A 1 -26.65 2.53 7.18
C MET A 1 -26.81 2.23 5.70
N ARG A 2 -25.73 2.31 4.90
CA ARG A 2 -25.79 1.95 3.48
C ARG A 2 -25.72 0.43 3.38
N ALA A 3 -26.74 -0.17 2.78
CA ALA A 3 -26.74 -1.58 2.45
C ALA A 3 -25.75 -1.82 1.31
N PHE A 4 -24.74 -2.65 1.55
CA PHE A 4 -23.92 -3.24 0.49
C PHE A 4 -24.82 -4.23 -0.27
N GLY A 5 -25.04 -3.97 -1.56
CA GLY A 5 -25.86 -4.81 -2.44
C GLY A 5 -25.23 -6.19 -2.70
N PRO A 6 -25.98 -7.10 -3.34
CA PRO A 6 -25.50 -8.46 -3.60
C PRO A 6 -24.35 -8.43 -4.62
N HIS A 7 -23.25 -9.09 -4.26
CA HIS A 7 -22.09 -9.33 -5.12
C HIS A 7 -22.46 -10.48 -6.07
N ASP A 8 -23.05 -10.14 -7.20
CA ASP A 8 -23.50 -11.14 -8.17
C ASP A 8 -22.30 -11.71 -8.95
N GLY A 9 -21.98 -12.98 -8.68
CA GLY A 9 -21.63 -13.97 -9.71
C GLY A 9 -20.21 -13.97 -10.29
N PHE A 10 -19.30 -14.70 -9.62
CA PHE A 10 -18.00 -15.11 -10.14
C PHE A 10 -18.14 -16.36 -11.02
N GLN A 11 -18.05 -16.22 -12.34
CA GLN A 11 -17.90 -17.33 -13.28
C GLN A 11 -16.41 -17.50 -13.63
N ALA A 12 -15.84 -18.65 -13.27
CA ALA A 12 -14.53 -19.10 -13.71
C ALA A 12 -14.58 -19.57 -15.16
N ARG A 13 -13.68 -19.09 -16.05
CA ARG A 13 -13.31 -19.77 -17.31
C ARG A 13 -11.88 -19.48 -17.77
N ASP A 14 -11.17 -20.58 -17.98
CA ASP A 14 -10.03 -20.92 -18.84
C ASP A 14 -9.42 -19.85 -19.75
N GLY A 15 -8.08 -19.77 -19.72
CA GLY A 15 -7.30 -18.65 -20.25
C GLY A 15 -6.94 -18.63 -21.74
N VAL A 16 -6.53 -17.42 -22.15
CA VAL A 16 -5.70 -17.05 -23.31
C VAL A 16 -4.97 -15.76 -22.91
N ALA A 17 -3.67 -15.65 -23.20
CA ALA A 17 -2.87 -14.46 -22.90
C ALA A 17 -3.26 -13.29 -23.82
N GLU A 18 -4.09 -12.38 -23.34
CA GLU A 18 -4.47 -11.11 -23.97
C GLU A 18 -4.58 -10.07 -22.86
N VAL A 19 -3.91 -8.92 -23.02
CA VAL A 19 -3.73 -7.82 -22.04
C VAL A 19 -4.77 -7.85 -20.92
N ASP A 20 -4.41 -8.46 -19.77
CA ASP A 20 -5.35 -8.82 -18.71
C ASP A 20 -6.22 -7.60 -18.32
N GLU A 21 -7.51 -7.70 -18.60
CA GLU A 21 -8.49 -6.69 -18.19
C GLU A 21 -8.63 -6.78 -16.67
N VAL A 22 -7.88 -5.92 -15.96
CA VAL A 22 -7.90 -5.87 -14.49
C VAL A 22 -9.34 -5.74 -14.00
N HIS A 23 -9.77 -6.69 -13.17
CA HIS A 23 -11.10 -6.73 -12.59
C HIS A 23 -11.17 -5.92 -11.28
N CYS A 24 -12.38 -5.59 -10.82
CA CYS A 24 -12.57 -4.81 -9.59
C CYS A 24 -11.87 -5.46 -8.38
N ASP A 25 -11.98 -6.78 -8.24
CA ASP A 25 -11.36 -7.53 -7.13
C ASP A 25 -9.83 -7.45 -7.17
N GLU A 26 -9.26 -7.44 -8.37
CA GLU A 26 -7.81 -7.31 -8.55
C GLU A 26 -7.34 -5.88 -8.22
N VAL A 27 -8.09 -4.85 -8.62
CA VAL A 27 -7.82 -3.46 -8.18
C VAL A 27 -7.81 -3.37 -6.65
N LEU A 28 -8.78 -3.98 -5.97
CA LEU A 28 -8.88 -3.95 -4.52
C LEU A 28 -7.75 -4.75 -3.85
N ASN A 29 -7.38 -5.91 -4.39
CA ASN A 29 -6.27 -6.73 -3.89
C ASN A 29 -4.91 -6.04 -4.06
N GLN A 30 -4.72 -5.29 -5.15
CA GLN A 30 -3.49 -4.57 -5.45
C GLN A 30 -3.51 -3.12 -4.96
N LEU A 31 -4.54 -2.72 -4.22
CA LEU A 31 -4.77 -1.32 -3.88
C LEU A 31 -3.65 -0.73 -3.03
N SER A 32 -3.11 -1.49 -2.06
CA SER A 32 -2.01 -1.01 -1.19
C SER A 32 -0.77 -0.70 -2.01
N GLU A 33 -0.28 -1.68 -2.80
CA GLU A 33 0.89 -1.51 -3.65
C GLU A 33 0.72 -0.34 -4.64
N TYR A 34 -0.50 -0.16 -5.15
CA TYR A 34 -0.82 0.94 -6.07
C TYR A 34 -0.83 2.31 -5.39
N VAL A 35 -1.39 2.46 -4.18
CA VAL A 35 -1.43 3.76 -3.48
C VAL A 35 -0.11 4.14 -2.84
N ASP A 36 0.73 3.14 -2.52
CA ASP A 36 2.06 3.33 -1.94
C ASP A 36 3.16 3.53 -3.01
N GLU A 37 2.79 3.54 -4.30
CA GLU A 37 3.70 3.69 -5.45
C GLU A 37 4.75 2.56 -5.57
N GLU A 38 4.50 1.41 -4.96
CA GLU A 38 5.36 0.22 -4.98
C GLU A 38 4.99 -0.77 -6.10
N ALA A 39 3.82 -0.58 -6.73
CA ALA A 39 3.36 -1.39 -7.85
C ALA A 39 4.23 -1.23 -9.11
N ARG A 40 4.30 -2.31 -9.90
CA ARG A 40 4.98 -2.29 -11.21
C ARG A 40 4.27 -1.35 -12.19
N ALA A 41 5.01 -0.71 -13.08
CA ALA A 41 4.48 0.26 -14.03
C ALA A 41 3.37 -0.33 -14.94
N GLU A 42 3.47 -1.60 -15.30
CA GLU A 42 2.44 -2.32 -16.07
C GLU A 42 1.12 -2.39 -15.31
N LEU A 43 1.17 -2.72 -14.02
CA LEU A 43 0.01 -2.83 -13.16
C LEU A 43 -0.64 -1.47 -12.92
N CYS A 44 0.16 -0.42 -12.69
CA CYS A 44 -0.36 0.94 -12.55
C CYS A 44 -1.17 1.37 -13.79
N ARG A 45 -0.66 1.12 -15.00
CA ARG A 45 -1.37 1.44 -16.25
C ARG A 45 -2.68 0.67 -16.37
N ALA A 46 -2.68 -0.61 -15.99
CA ALA A 46 -3.86 -1.46 -16.08
C ALA A 46 -4.95 -1.03 -15.06
N ILE A 47 -4.55 -0.69 -13.84
CA ILE A 47 -5.45 -0.12 -12.82
C ILE A 47 -6.00 1.24 -13.29
N GLU A 48 -5.17 2.13 -13.83
CA GLU A 48 -5.62 3.43 -14.36
C GLU A 48 -6.65 3.27 -15.48
N ALA A 49 -6.43 2.33 -16.40
CA ALA A 49 -7.39 2.00 -17.46
C ALA A 49 -8.73 1.51 -16.87
N HIS A 50 -8.69 0.68 -15.82
CA HIS A 50 -9.89 0.25 -15.11
C HIS A 50 -10.62 1.43 -14.45
N LEU A 51 -9.90 2.30 -13.73
CA LEU A 51 -10.48 3.46 -13.03
C LEU A 51 -11.13 4.48 -13.98
N ALA A 52 -10.68 4.54 -15.24
CA ALA A 52 -11.31 5.36 -16.27
C ALA A 52 -12.72 4.87 -16.66
N ARG A 53 -13.00 3.56 -16.50
CA ARG A 53 -14.25 2.90 -16.91
C ARG A 53 -15.15 2.50 -15.74
N CYS A 54 -14.59 2.31 -14.54
CA CYS A 54 -15.33 1.87 -13.35
C CYS A 54 -15.46 2.97 -12.30
N ARG A 55 -16.69 3.51 -12.15
CA ARG A 55 -16.99 4.53 -11.14
C ARG A 55 -16.87 4.02 -9.70
N GLY A 56 -17.17 2.74 -9.46
CA GLY A 56 -17.10 2.13 -8.12
C GLY A 56 -15.67 2.13 -7.59
N CYS A 57 -14.76 1.50 -8.32
CA CYS A 57 -13.33 1.46 -7.98
C CYS A 57 -12.72 2.86 -7.87
N LYS A 58 -13.13 3.81 -8.72
CA LYS A 58 -12.70 5.20 -8.60
C LYS A 58 -13.04 5.82 -7.24
N ILE A 59 -14.26 5.59 -6.74
CA ILE A 59 -14.67 6.09 -5.43
C ILE A 59 -13.85 5.44 -4.31
N GLU A 60 -13.64 4.14 -4.36
CA GLU A 60 -12.87 3.41 -3.34
C GLU A 60 -11.40 3.90 -3.30
N VAL A 61 -10.73 3.95 -4.45
CA VAL A 61 -9.35 4.44 -4.57
C VAL A 61 -9.24 5.89 -4.09
N ASP A 62 -10.14 6.78 -4.52
CA ASP A 62 -10.13 8.18 -4.09
C ASP A 62 -10.37 8.32 -2.57
N THR A 63 -11.19 7.44 -1.99
CA THR A 63 -11.47 7.43 -0.55
C THR A 63 -10.23 7.00 0.23
N VAL A 64 -9.53 5.95 -0.20
CA VAL A 64 -8.28 5.51 0.43
C VAL A 64 -7.21 6.59 0.32
N ARG A 65 -7.03 7.20 -0.86
CA ARG A 65 -6.07 8.32 -1.04
C ARG A 65 -6.36 9.51 -0.13
N LYS A 66 -7.63 9.89 0.01
CA LYS A 66 -8.04 10.96 0.93
C LYS A 66 -7.79 10.58 2.39
N THR A 67 -8.02 9.32 2.75
CA THR A 67 -7.72 8.83 4.10
C THR A 67 -6.22 8.93 4.38
N ILE A 68 -5.37 8.48 3.45
CA ILE A 68 -3.91 8.64 3.54
C ILE A 68 -3.53 10.13 3.68
N MET A 69 -4.12 11.00 2.86
CA MET A 69 -3.89 12.45 2.95
C MET A 69 -4.23 12.98 4.34
N ILE A 70 -5.39 12.63 4.90
CA ILE A 70 -5.82 13.08 6.24
C ILE A 70 -4.78 12.68 7.28
N TYR A 71 -4.32 11.42 7.28
CA TYR A 71 -3.27 10.96 8.20
C TYR A 71 -1.92 11.64 7.99
N ARG A 72 -1.62 12.14 6.79
CA ARG A 72 -0.38 12.86 6.49
C ARG A 72 -0.43 14.36 6.84
N ILE A 73 -1.62 14.98 6.93
CA ILE A 73 -1.78 16.42 7.19
C ILE A 73 -1.16 16.85 8.52
N ASP A 74 -1.32 16.03 9.56
CA ASP A 74 -0.79 16.34 10.90
C ASP A 74 0.75 16.24 10.96
N GLY A 75 1.40 15.84 9.86
CA GLY A 75 2.84 15.70 9.76
C GLY A 75 3.39 14.60 10.67
N PRO A 76 4.71 14.36 10.64
CA PRO A 76 5.35 13.52 11.62
C PRO A 76 5.14 14.12 13.01
N SER A 77 4.40 13.43 13.88
CA SER A 77 4.38 13.78 15.30
C SER A 77 5.78 13.61 15.86
N GLU A 78 6.30 14.64 16.53
CA GLU A 78 7.56 14.50 17.26
C GLU A 78 7.40 13.42 18.32
N ALA A 79 8.30 12.44 18.30
CA ALA A 79 8.35 11.42 19.34
C ALA A 79 8.81 12.08 20.65
N PRO A 80 8.24 11.69 21.81
CA PRO A 80 8.70 12.19 23.09
C PRO A 80 10.21 11.98 23.27
N VAL A 81 10.92 12.99 23.79
CA VAL A 81 12.39 13.01 23.89
C VAL A 81 12.98 11.74 24.51
N HIS A 82 12.31 11.20 25.54
CA HIS A 82 12.78 9.98 26.21
C HIS A 82 12.69 8.73 25.32
N VAL A 83 11.72 8.66 24.41
CA VAL A 83 11.59 7.55 23.44
C VAL A 83 12.69 7.65 22.39
N SER A 84 12.89 8.84 21.81
CA SER A 84 13.95 9.08 20.83
C SER A 84 15.33 8.78 21.42
N ALA A 85 15.64 9.29 22.61
CA ALA A 85 16.90 9.04 23.29
C ALA A 85 17.12 7.54 23.62
N ALA A 86 16.06 6.84 24.02
CA ALA A 86 16.13 5.41 24.29
C ALA A 86 16.40 4.61 23.01
N LEU A 87 15.75 4.97 21.90
CA LEU A 87 15.95 4.37 20.59
C LEU A 87 17.39 4.60 20.09
N GLU A 88 17.87 5.85 20.11
CA GLU A 88 19.24 6.19 19.73
C GLU A 88 20.27 5.41 20.55
N SER A 89 20.07 5.31 21.86
CA SER A 89 20.95 4.55 22.74
C SER A 89 20.93 3.05 22.41
N ALA A 90 19.77 2.50 22.06
CA ALA A 90 19.64 1.09 21.66
C ALA A 90 20.35 0.82 20.33
N LEU A 91 20.12 1.67 19.34
CA LEU A 91 20.79 1.59 18.04
C LEU A 91 22.30 1.69 18.19
N ALA A 92 22.81 2.67 18.94
CA ALA A 92 24.24 2.86 19.17
C ALA A 92 24.92 1.62 19.78
N ARG A 93 24.28 0.96 20.75
CA ARG A 93 24.80 -0.27 21.36
C ARG A 93 24.94 -1.41 20.34
N GLU A 94 23.93 -1.63 19.51
CA GLU A 94 23.95 -2.71 18.53
C GLU A 94 24.94 -2.42 17.39
N TYR A 95 24.99 -1.19 16.89
CA TYR A 95 26.01 -0.79 15.91
C TYR A 95 27.43 -1.01 16.44
N GLN A 96 27.68 -0.67 17.71
CA GLN A 96 28.98 -0.86 18.33
C GLN A 96 29.30 -2.34 18.57
N ARG A 97 28.32 -3.16 18.97
CA ARG A 97 28.48 -4.61 19.06
C ARG A 97 28.87 -5.22 17.72
N SER A 98 28.11 -4.93 16.66
CA SER A 98 28.39 -5.46 15.33
C SER A 98 29.70 -4.97 14.72
N SER A 99 30.18 -3.78 15.10
CA SER A 99 31.49 -3.27 14.66
C SER A 99 32.67 -3.75 15.51
N ILE A 100 32.43 -4.18 16.75
CA ILE A 100 33.42 -4.91 17.57
C ILE A 100 33.57 -6.35 17.06
N GLU A 101 32.46 -7.02 16.77
CA GLU A 101 32.41 -8.42 16.33
C GLU A 101 33.12 -8.62 14.98
N LYS A 102 32.95 -7.68 14.04
CA LYS A 102 33.67 -7.66 12.74
C LYS A 102 35.16 -7.32 12.84
N ARG A 103 35.66 -6.87 13.99
CA ARG A 103 37.06 -6.47 14.21
C ARG A 103 37.85 -7.52 15.00
N THR A 104 37.15 -8.54 15.51
CA THR A 104 37.72 -9.68 16.24
C THR A 104 37.95 -10.92 15.38
N ASP A 105 37.60 -10.85 14.08
CA ASP A 105 38.08 -11.73 13.00
C ASP A 105 39.22 -11.05 12.24
#